data_AF-A0A962YLD7-F1
#
_entry.id   AF-A0A962YLD7-F1
#
_cell.length_a   1.000
_cell.length_b   1.000
_cell.length_c   1.000
_cell.angle_alpha   90.00
_cell.angle_beta   90.00
_cell.angle_gamma   90.00
#
_symmetry.space_group_name_H-M   'P 1'
#
loop_
_entity.id
_entity.type
_entity.pdbx_description
1 polymer ?
#
loop_
_entity_poly.entity_id
_entity_poly.type
_entity_poly.pdbx_seq_one_letter_code
_entity_poly.pdbx_strand_id
1 'polypeptide(L)'
;DPNSTAKADLDAATALLESVRPYIRYFHSSQYINDLANGDLCVAHGYSGDILQARDRAVEANNGVEVVLTIPREGAVAFVDVMAMPADAPHPENAHRLIDFLMGPEVIAKISDFVGYANAIPASLSLMDEAVRNNKGIFPPQEVLERLIAPAELDPAAQRSRTRAWTRVKAGR
;
A
#
# COMPACT_ATOMS: atom_id res chain seq x y z
N ASP A 1 -16.45 -0.22 -11.48
CA ASP A 1 -16.25 0.56 -10.24
C ASP A 1 -15.71 -0.37 -9.16
N PRO A 2 -14.51 -0.16 -8.61
CA PRO A 2 -13.95 -1.00 -7.55
C PRO A 2 -14.71 -0.93 -6.22
N ASN A 3 -15.59 0.07 -6.04
CA ASN A 3 -16.45 0.22 -4.87
C ASN A 3 -17.86 -0.38 -5.08
N SER A 4 -18.11 -1.03 -6.20
CA SER A 4 -19.41 -1.66 -6.46
C SER A 4 -19.75 -2.73 -5.44
N THR A 5 -20.99 -2.71 -4.96
CA THR A 5 -21.59 -3.74 -4.09
C THR A 5 -22.52 -4.69 -4.85
N ALA A 6 -22.61 -4.53 -6.18
CA ALA A 6 -23.45 -5.39 -7.01
C ALA A 6 -22.92 -6.83 -7.02
N LYS A 7 -23.84 -7.79 -6.87
CA LYS A 7 -23.48 -9.22 -6.86
C LYS A 7 -22.76 -9.63 -8.15
N ALA A 8 -23.24 -9.15 -9.30
CA ALA A 8 -22.67 -9.48 -10.61
C ALA A 8 -21.20 -9.03 -10.73
N ASP A 9 -20.86 -7.85 -10.21
CA ASP A 9 -19.50 -7.33 -10.25
C ASP A 9 -18.58 -8.14 -9.33
N LEU A 10 -19.05 -8.47 -8.12
CA LEU A 10 -18.30 -9.32 -7.19
C LEU A 10 -18.08 -10.74 -7.76
N ASP A 11 -19.10 -11.32 -8.39
CA ASP A 11 -19.00 -12.64 -9.03
C ASP A 11 -17.97 -12.60 -10.17
N ALA A 12 -18.02 -11.57 -11.03
CA ALA A 12 -17.08 -11.39 -12.13
C ALA A 12 -15.63 -11.21 -11.64
N ALA A 13 -15.41 -10.39 -10.61
CA ALA A 13 -14.10 -10.20 -10.00
C ALA A 13 -13.58 -11.49 -9.35
N THR A 14 -14.47 -12.25 -8.70
CA THR A 14 -14.11 -13.55 -8.09
C THR A 14 -13.68 -14.55 -9.16
N ALA A 15 -14.46 -14.69 -10.24
CA ALA A 15 -14.15 -15.62 -11.33
C ALA A 15 -12.82 -15.27 -12.00
N LEU A 16 -12.53 -13.97 -12.18
CA LEU A 16 -11.24 -13.52 -12.71
C LEU A 16 -10.09 -13.94 -11.79
N LEU A 17 -10.19 -13.68 -10.48
CA LEU A 17 -9.15 -14.04 -9.51
C LEU A 17 -8.96 -15.56 -9.38
N GLU A 18 -10.05 -16.34 -9.46
CA GLU A 18 -10.00 -17.79 -9.49
C GLU A 18 -9.30 -18.30 -10.76
N SER A 19 -9.50 -17.65 -11.92
CA SER A 19 -8.84 -18.07 -13.18
C SER A 19 -7.31 -17.94 -13.14
N VAL A 20 -6.77 -17.01 -12.35
CA VAL A 20 -5.32 -16.80 -12.21
C VAL A 20 -4.74 -17.46 -10.95
N ARG A 21 -5.58 -18.02 -10.08
CA ARG A 21 -5.20 -18.61 -8.80
C ARG A 21 -4.09 -19.67 -8.89
N PRO A 22 -4.06 -20.57 -9.90
CA PRO A 22 -2.99 -21.57 -10.03
C PRO A 22 -1.60 -20.98 -10.27
N TYR A 23 -1.52 -19.73 -10.74
CA TYR A 23 -0.27 -19.04 -11.01
C TYR A 23 0.21 -18.18 -9.81
N ILE A 24 -0.62 -18.05 -8.76
CA ILE A 24 -0.29 -17.29 -7.56
C ILE A 24 0.45 -18.18 -6.57
N ARG A 25 1.71 -17.84 -6.28
CA ARG A 25 2.55 -18.58 -5.32
C ARG A 25 1.98 -18.52 -3.89
N TYR A 26 1.57 -17.32 -3.43
CA TYR A 26 0.96 -17.14 -2.11
C TYR A 26 0.14 -15.85 -2.04
N PHE A 27 -0.67 -15.73 -0.97
CA PHE A 27 -1.28 -14.46 -0.55
C PHE A 27 -0.69 -14.04 0.78
N HIS A 28 0.09 -12.97 0.78
CA HIS A 28 0.74 -12.43 1.97
C HIS A 28 1.07 -10.95 1.78
N SER A 29 0.92 -10.13 2.82
CA SER A 29 0.96 -8.66 2.72
C SER A 29 2.28 -8.02 3.16
N SER A 30 3.36 -8.79 3.35
CA SER A 30 4.68 -8.23 3.72
C SER A 30 5.88 -9.07 3.25
N GLN A 31 5.80 -10.39 3.31
CA GLN A 31 6.83 -11.31 2.80
C GLN A 31 7.36 -10.96 1.40
N TYR A 32 6.49 -10.45 0.51
CA TYR A 32 6.88 -10.09 -0.86
C TYR A 32 8.01 -9.04 -0.93
N ILE A 33 8.23 -8.26 0.12
CA ILE A 33 9.32 -7.26 0.15
C ILE A 33 10.69 -7.95 0.02
N ASN A 34 10.94 -8.95 0.87
CA ASN A 34 12.22 -9.67 0.85
C ASN A 34 12.30 -10.59 -0.37
N ASP A 35 11.21 -11.27 -0.72
CA ASP A 35 11.20 -12.18 -1.86
C ASP A 35 11.43 -11.43 -3.19
N LEU A 36 10.96 -10.18 -3.33
CA LEU A 36 11.33 -9.32 -4.47
C LEU A 36 12.80 -8.89 -4.39
N ALA A 37 13.27 -8.41 -3.24
CA ALA A 37 14.64 -7.92 -3.08
C ALA A 37 15.70 -9.00 -3.35
N ASN A 38 15.38 -10.26 -3.03
CA ASN A 38 16.25 -11.42 -3.23
C ASN A 38 16.13 -12.05 -4.64
N GLY A 39 15.13 -11.65 -5.43
CA GLY A 39 14.84 -12.27 -6.73
C GLY A 39 14.07 -13.59 -6.67
N ASP A 40 13.49 -13.94 -5.52
CA ASP A 40 12.63 -15.13 -5.35
C ASP A 40 11.28 -14.98 -6.05
N LEU A 41 10.79 -13.74 -6.18
CA LEU A 41 9.61 -13.36 -6.95
C LEU A 41 9.98 -12.39 -8.08
N CYS A 42 9.28 -12.52 -9.21
CA CYS A 42 9.40 -11.59 -10.34
C CYS A 42 8.25 -10.57 -10.43
N VAL A 43 7.18 -10.76 -9.66
CA VAL A 43 6.01 -9.88 -9.64
C VAL A 43 5.28 -9.99 -8.29
N ALA A 44 4.84 -8.85 -7.75
CA ALA A 44 3.98 -8.79 -6.58
C ALA A 44 2.92 -7.69 -6.75
N HIS A 45 1.73 -7.95 -6.24
CA HIS A 45 0.75 -6.90 -5.96
C HIS A 45 0.97 -6.43 -4.52
N GLY A 46 1.44 -5.19 -4.35
CA GLY A 46 1.89 -4.68 -3.05
C GLY A 46 1.74 -3.16 -2.93
N TYR A 47 2.13 -2.65 -1.77
CA TYR A 47 2.07 -1.23 -1.44
C TYR A 47 3.27 -0.47 -2.03
N SER A 48 3.09 0.80 -2.39
CA SER A 48 4.11 1.57 -3.11
C SER A 48 5.44 1.65 -2.35
N GLY A 49 5.41 2.09 -1.09
CA GLY A 49 6.62 2.22 -0.27
C GLY A 49 7.30 0.88 0.02
N ASP A 50 6.54 -0.21 0.12
CA ASP A 50 7.07 -1.57 0.30
C ASP A 50 7.87 -2.06 -0.93
N ILE A 51 7.37 -1.77 -2.13
CA ILE A 51 8.09 -2.08 -3.39
C ILE A 51 9.36 -1.22 -3.50
N LEU A 52 9.31 0.03 -3.05
CA LEU A 52 10.48 0.91 -3.02
C LEU A 52 11.52 0.43 -2.00
N GLN A 53 11.10 -0.04 -0.82
CA GLN A 53 12.00 -0.68 0.15
C GLN A 53 12.61 -1.96 -0.41
N ALA A 54 11.86 -2.78 -1.16
CA ALA A 54 12.40 -3.96 -1.82
C ALA A 54 13.49 -3.59 -2.85
N ARG A 55 13.26 -2.53 -3.63
CA ARG A 55 14.27 -1.96 -4.54
C ARG A 55 15.53 -1.52 -3.78
N ASP A 56 15.35 -0.75 -2.72
CA ASP A 56 16.50 -0.18 -1.98
C ASP A 56 17.31 -1.30 -1.31
N ARG A 57 16.66 -2.32 -0.75
CA ARG A 57 17.33 -3.53 -0.22
C ARG A 57 18.10 -4.30 -1.29
N ALA A 58 17.54 -4.44 -2.51
CA ALA A 58 18.24 -5.10 -3.61
C ALA A 58 19.50 -4.33 -4.03
N VAL A 59 19.41 -2.99 -4.09
CA VAL A 59 20.55 -2.11 -4.38
C VAL A 59 21.61 -2.21 -3.28
N GLU A 60 21.22 -2.14 -2.00
CA GLU A 60 22.13 -2.28 -0.85
C GLU A 60 22.82 -3.63 -0.79
N ALA A 61 22.11 -4.71 -1.13
CA ALA A 61 22.65 -6.06 -1.20
C ALA A 61 23.63 -6.25 -2.38
N ASN A 62 23.61 -5.34 -3.37
CA ASN A 62 24.42 -5.41 -4.59
C ASN A 62 24.33 -6.78 -5.27
N ASN A 63 23.12 -7.35 -5.31
CA ASN A 63 22.86 -8.70 -5.79
C ASN A 63 22.43 -8.77 -7.27
N GLY A 64 22.36 -7.61 -7.95
CA GLY A 64 21.99 -7.49 -9.36
C GLY A 64 20.48 -7.57 -9.64
N VAL A 65 19.63 -7.60 -8.61
CA VAL A 65 18.17 -7.60 -8.78
C VAL A 65 17.67 -6.17 -8.98
N GLU A 66 16.88 -5.96 -10.03
CA GLU A 66 16.22 -4.67 -10.30
C GLU A 66 14.73 -4.78 -9.97
N VAL A 67 14.26 -3.92 -9.05
CA VAL A 67 12.85 -3.85 -8.66
C VAL A 67 12.27 -2.50 -9.07
N VAL A 68 11.11 -2.52 -9.71
CA VAL A 68 10.43 -1.32 -10.21
C VAL A 68 8.98 -1.29 -9.72
N LEU A 69 8.56 -0.15 -9.19
CA LEU A 69 7.16 0.15 -8.90
C LEU A 69 6.44 0.60 -10.17
N THR A 70 5.27 0.02 -10.45
CA THR A 70 4.39 0.45 -11.55
C THR A 70 2.98 0.71 -11.02
N ILE A 71 2.46 1.91 -11.26
CA ILE A 71 1.03 2.20 -11.10
C ILE A 71 0.35 1.89 -12.44
N PRO A 72 -0.59 0.92 -12.50
CA PRO A 72 -1.24 0.53 -13.74
C PRO A 72 -1.96 1.70 -14.43
N ARG A 73 -2.04 1.65 -15.76
CA ARG A 73 -2.64 2.75 -16.54
C ARG A 73 -4.14 2.92 -16.26
N GLU A 74 -4.79 1.83 -15.87
CA GLU A 74 -6.20 1.73 -15.49
C GLU A 74 -6.50 2.45 -14.16
N GLY A 75 -5.47 2.79 -13.37
CA GLY A 75 -5.59 3.32 -12.02
C GLY A 75 -5.20 2.31 -10.95
N ALA A 76 -5.21 2.76 -9.70
CA ALA A 76 -4.89 1.95 -8.53
C ALA A 76 -5.63 2.47 -7.29
N VAL A 77 -5.63 1.67 -6.23
CA VAL A 77 -6.14 2.11 -4.93
C VAL A 77 -5.18 3.12 -4.32
N ALA A 78 -5.70 4.30 -3.93
CA ALA A 78 -5.03 5.21 -3.01
C ALA A 78 -5.55 4.95 -1.59
N PHE A 79 -4.64 4.80 -0.64
CA PHE A 79 -4.97 4.62 0.77
C PHE A 79 -4.27 5.69 1.61
N VAL A 80 -4.85 5.96 2.78
CA VAL A 80 -4.29 6.88 3.78
C VAL A 80 -4.34 6.15 5.10
N ASP A 81 -3.16 5.88 5.67
CA ASP A 81 -3.06 5.39 7.03
C ASP A 81 -3.15 6.55 8.01
N VAL A 82 -3.90 6.35 9.09
CA VAL A 82 -4.15 7.38 10.10
C VAL A 82 -3.88 6.84 11.50
N MET A 83 -3.43 7.72 12.39
CA MET A 83 -3.41 7.43 13.81
C MET A 83 -4.77 7.75 14.41
N ALA A 84 -5.33 6.78 15.13
CA ALA A 84 -6.54 6.94 15.92
C ALA A 84 -6.29 6.45 17.35
N MET A 85 -6.93 7.09 18.32
CA MET A 85 -6.87 6.70 19.72
C MET A 85 -8.12 5.87 20.07
N PRO A 86 -7.98 4.61 20.52
CA PRO A 86 -9.09 3.83 21.04
C PRO A 86 -9.82 4.57 22.17
N ALA A 87 -11.15 4.42 22.26
CA ALA A 87 -11.96 5.09 23.26
C ALA A 87 -11.61 4.69 24.70
N ASP A 88 -11.01 3.51 24.88
CA ASP A 88 -10.58 2.91 26.13
C ASP A 88 -9.05 2.93 26.31
N ALA A 89 -8.33 3.78 25.56
CA ALA A 89 -6.88 3.88 25.67
C ALA A 89 -6.46 4.20 27.12
N PRO A 90 -5.56 3.41 27.74
CA PRO A 90 -5.19 3.59 29.15
C PRO A 90 -4.31 4.81 29.40
N HIS A 91 -3.70 5.35 28.34
CA HIS A 91 -2.75 6.47 28.40
C HIS A 91 -3.00 7.51 27.28
N PRO A 92 -4.14 8.21 27.28
CA PRO A 92 -4.52 9.12 26.19
C PRO A 92 -3.55 10.30 26.05
N GLU A 93 -3.00 10.81 27.16
CA GLU A 93 -2.01 11.90 27.13
C GLU A 93 -0.71 11.50 26.42
N ASN A 94 -0.25 10.26 26.60
CA ASN A 94 0.93 9.74 25.90
C ASN A 94 0.65 9.55 24.40
N ALA A 95 -0.57 9.12 24.03
CA ALA A 95 -0.97 9.01 22.64
C ALA A 95 -0.97 10.39 21.95
N HIS A 96 -1.51 11.43 22.61
CA HIS A 96 -1.45 12.79 22.10
C HIS A 96 -0.01 13.29 21.92
N ARG A 97 0.87 13.04 22.91
CA ARG A 97 2.30 13.41 22.80
C ARG A 97 3.01 12.72 21.65
N LEU A 98 2.71 11.45 21.39
CA LEU A 98 3.27 10.72 20.26
C LEU A 98 2.79 11.29 18.92
N ILE A 99 1.49 11.55 18.79
CA ILE A 99 0.91 12.14 17.58
C ILE A 99 1.52 13.52 17.32
N ASP A 100 1.61 14.37 18.33
CA ASP A 100 2.23 15.71 18.24
C ASP A 100 3.71 15.62 17.79
N PHE A 101 4.49 14.72 18.40
CA PHE A 101 5.88 14.47 18.01
C PHE A 101 6.00 14.05 16.54
N LEU A 102 5.15 13.14 16.08
CA LEU A 102 5.16 12.64 14.70
C LEU A 102 4.68 13.68 13.69
N MET A 103 3.87 14.66 14.10
CA MET A 103 3.47 15.78 13.23
C MET A 103 4.58 16.81 13.03
N GLY A 104 5.67 16.74 13.80
CA GLY A 104 6.86 17.58 13.62
C GLY A 104 7.46 17.43 12.20
N PRO A 105 7.65 18.52 11.43
CA PRO A 105 8.12 18.44 10.04
C PRO A 105 9.42 17.66 9.84
N GLU A 106 10.40 17.86 10.72
CA GLU A 106 11.69 17.14 10.67
C GLU A 106 11.55 15.65 11.00
N VAL A 107 10.61 15.31 11.89
CA VAL A 107 10.37 13.92 12.33
C VAL A 107 9.72 13.15 11.19
N ILE A 108 8.65 13.69 10.62
CA ILE A 108 7.91 13.00 9.56
C ILE A 108 8.66 12.96 8.23
N ALA A 109 9.53 13.94 7.95
CA ALA A 109 10.43 13.91 6.81
C ALA A 109 11.35 12.69 6.89
N LYS A 110 12.06 12.51 8.01
CA LYS A 110 12.96 11.35 8.22
C LYS A 110 12.24 10.01 8.12
N ILE A 111 10.99 9.93 8.61
CA ILE A 111 10.17 8.73 8.46
C ILE A 111 9.92 8.48 6.98
N SER A 112 9.46 9.50 6.25
CA SER A 112 9.15 9.40 4.81
C SER A 112 10.38 9.01 3.99
N ASP A 113 11.54 9.57 4.32
CA ASP A 113 12.82 9.27 3.67
C ASP A 113 13.22 7.81 3.86
N PHE A 114 12.95 7.25 5.04
CA PHE A 114 13.28 5.86 5.35
C PHE A 114 12.27 4.85 4.77
N VAL A 115 10.96 5.10 4.89
CA VAL A 115 9.94 4.11 4.52
C VAL A 115 9.44 4.24 3.09
N GLY A 116 9.74 5.35 2.40
CA GLY A 116 9.32 5.59 1.03
C GLY A 116 7.83 5.88 0.85
N TYR A 117 7.18 6.48 1.85
CA TYR A 117 5.78 6.91 1.79
C TYR A 117 5.66 8.43 1.90
N ALA A 118 4.73 9.01 1.14
CA ALA A 118 4.36 10.40 1.28
C ALA A 118 3.66 10.64 2.62
N ASN A 119 3.85 11.83 3.20
CA ASN A 119 3.18 12.24 4.43
C ASN A 119 2.27 13.45 4.20
N ALA A 120 1.41 13.73 5.19
CA ALA A 120 0.39 14.77 5.12
C ALA A 120 0.82 16.14 5.69
N ILE A 121 2.12 16.37 5.92
CA ILE A 121 2.65 17.62 6.50
C ILE A 121 3.40 18.41 5.42
N PRO A 122 2.80 19.45 4.79
CA PRO A 122 3.45 20.19 3.70
C PRO A 122 4.79 20.82 4.08
N ALA A 123 4.94 21.26 5.33
CA ALA A 123 6.18 21.85 5.84
C ALA A 123 7.35 20.86 5.89
N SER A 124 7.10 19.55 5.76
CA SER A 124 8.16 18.54 5.71
C SER A 124 8.82 18.42 4.33
N LEU A 125 8.15 18.85 3.25
CA LEU A 125 8.60 18.60 1.86
C LEU A 125 9.98 19.18 1.54
N SER A 126 10.32 20.33 2.13
CA SER A 126 11.65 20.94 1.95
C SER A 126 12.75 20.28 2.79
N LEU A 127 12.37 19.44 3.76
CA LEU A 127 13.27 18.73 4.69
C LEU A 127 13.56 17.29 4.25
N MET A 128 12.76 16.76 3.32
CA MET A 128 12.92 15.42 2.77
C MET A 128 14.08 15.34 1.77
N ASP A 129 14.65 14.15 1.64
CA ASP A 129 15.67 13.85 0.64
C ASP A 129 15.16 14.10 -0.78
N GLU A 130 16.01 14.69 -1.64
CA GLU A 130 15.62 15.05 -3.00
C GLU A 130 15.17 13.84 -3.82
N ALA A 131 15.82 12.70 -3.59
CA ALA A 131 15.49 11.45 -4.26
C ALA A 131 14.10 10.93 -3.88
N VAL A 132 13.63 11.23 -2.66
CA VAL A 132 12.34 10.77 -2.14
C VAL A 132 11.24 11.74 -2.55
N ARG A 133 11.42 13.04 -2.33
CA ARG A 133 10.41 14.07 -2.67
C ARG A 133 10.11 14.18 -4.17
N ASN A 134 11.08 13.84 -5.02
CA ASN A 134 10.93 13.86 -6.48
C ASN A 134 10.56 12.49 -7.07
N ASN A 135 10.41 11.44 -6.24
CA ASN A 135 10.03 10.12 -6.71
C ASN A 135 8.54 10.09 -7.07
N LYS A 136 8.23 9.89 -8.37
CA LYS A 136 6.85 9.83 -8.88
C LYS A 136 6.04 8.64 -8.39
N GLY A 137 6.68 7.64 -7.79
CA GLY A 137 6.00 6.54 -7.09
C GLY A 137 5.56 6.91 -5.67
N ILE A 138 6.16 7.95 -5.08
CA ILE A 138 5.84 8.47 -3.73
C ILE A 138 4.93 9.70 -3.85
N PHE A 139 5.30 10.65 -4.72
CA PHE A 139 4.53 11.84 -5.06
C PHE A 139 4.14 11.78 -6.54
N PRO A 140 3.03 11.09 -6.88
CA PRO A 140 2.62 10.95 -8.27
C PRO A 140 2.22 12.28 -8.90
N PRO A 141 2.44 12.46 -10.22
CA PRO A 141 1.91 13.62 -10.93
C PRO A 141 0.38 13.60 -10.94
N GLN A 142 -0.21 14.78 -11.15
CA GLN A 142 -1.66 14.98 -11.12
C GLN A 142 -2.44 13.99 -12.03
N GLU A 143 -1.93 13.71 -13.22
CA GLU A 143 -2.53 12.74 -14.17
C GLU A 143 -2.58 11.30 -13.63
N VAL A 144 -1.70 10.93 -12.70
CA VAL A 144 -1.75 9.64 -12.00
C VAL A 144 -2.76 9.72 -10.87
N LEU A 145 -2.73 10.81 -10.08
CA LEU A 145 -3.66 11.03 -8.96
C LEU A 145 -5.13 10.98 -9.41
N GLU A 146 -5.45 11.53 -10.57
CA GLU A 146 -6.81 11.53 -11.15
C GLU A 146 -7.36 10.14 -11.49
N ARG A 147 -6.47 9.13 -11.58
CA ARG A 147 -6.84 7.72 -11.82
C ARG A 147 -6.82 6.88 -10.54
N LEU A 148 -6.40 7.46 -9.42
CA LEU A 148 -6.41 6.74 -8.15
C LEU A 148 -7.80 6.73 -7.55
N ILE A 149 -8.14 5.63 -6.89
CA ILE A 149 -9.47 5.40 -6.35
C ILE A 149 -9.35 5.16 -4.84
N ALA A 150 -10.05 5.98 -4.07
CA ALA A 150 -10.18 5.78 -2.63
C ALA A 150 -11.18 4.63 -2.37
N PRO A 151 -10.83 3.67 -1.49
CA PRO A 151 -11.79 2.66 -1.02
C PRO A 151 -12.96 3.32 -0.29
N ALA A 152 -14.17 2.95 -0.66
CA ALA A 152 -15.36 3.35 0.07
C ALA A 152 -15.61 2.44 1.27
N GLU A 153 -16.23 3.00 2.31
CA GLU A 153 -16.81 2.20 3.39
C GLU A 153 -17.98 1.39 2.81
N LEU A 154 -17.90 0.07 2.93
CA LEU A 154 -18.97 -0.82 2.48
C LEU A 154 -19.85 -1.21 3.66
N ASP A 155 -21.15 -1.38 3.40
CA ASP A 155 -22.05 -1.88 4.42
C ASP A 155 -21.66 -3.31 4.90
N PRO A 156 -22.10 -3.72 6.11
CA PRO A 156 -21.71 -5.02 6.65
C PRO A 156 -22.11 -6.22 5.78
N ALA A 157 -23.18 -6.13 4.99
CA ALA A 157 -23.61 -7.22 4.12
C ALA A 157 -22.69 -7.36 2.90
N ALA A 158 -22.30 -6.25 2.28
CA ALA A 158 -21.32 -6.20 1.21
C ALA A 158 -19.94 -6.70 1.70
N GLN A 159 -19.49 -6.26 2.87
CA GLN A 159 -18.25 -6.74 3.51
C GLN A 159 -18.27 -8.26 3.69
N ARG A 160 -19.35 -8.82 4.24
CA ARG A 160 -19.50 -10.28 4.40
C ARG A 160 -19.43 -11.02 3.08
N SER A 161 -20.06 -10.48 2.03
CA SER A 161 -20.03 -11.08 0.68
C SER A 161 -18.62 -11.06 0.10
N ARG A 162 -17.91 -9.94 0.22
CA ARG A 162 -16.51 -9.79 -0.19
C ARG A 162 -15.59 -10.75 0.55
N THR A 163 -15.73 -10.87 1.87
CA THR A 163 -14.95 -11.82 2.68
C THR A 163 -15.18 -13.27 2.25
N ARG A 164 -16.43 -13.68 2.00
CA ARG A 164 -16.72 -15.04 1.50
C ARG A 164 -16.08 -15.30 0.14
N ALA A 165 -16.16 -14.33 -0.78
CA ALA A 165 -15.52 -14.43 -2.09
C ALA A 165 -14.00 -14.59 -1.95
N TRP A 166 -13.36 -13.73 -1.15
CA TRP A 166 -11.91 -13.79 -0.93
C TRP A 166 -11.45 -15.11 -0.31
N THR A 167 -12.21 -15.65 0.64
CA THR A 167 -11.90 -16.97 1.23
C THR A 167 -11.92 -18.07 0.17
N ARG A 168 -12.87 -18.05 -0.78
CA ARG A 168 -12.91 -19.03 -1.88
C ARG A 168 -11.69 -18.90 -2.81
N VAL A 169 -11.36 -17.67 -3.22
CA VAL A 169 -10.18 -17.38 -4.05
C VAL A 169 -8.91 -17.97 -3.42
N LYS A 170 -8.70 -17.73 -2.12
CA LYS A 170 -7.50 -18.23 -1.43
C LYS A 170 -7.46 -19.75 -1.32
N ALA A 171 -8.61 -20.40 -1.13
CA ALA A 171 -8.73 -21.83 -0.92
C ALA A 171 -8.51 -22.66 -2.19
N GLY A 172 -8.84 -22.13 -3.37
CA GLY A 172 -8.51 -22.77 -4.65
C GLY A 172 -7.00 -23.03 -4.73
N ARG A 173 -6.59 -24.21 -5.17
CA ARG A 173 -5.20 -24.53 -5.53
C ARG A 173 -5.05 -24.53 -7.03
#